data_AF-A0A918N1U2-F1
#
_entry.id   AF-A0A918N1U2-F1
#
_cell.length_a   1.000
_cell.length_b   1.000
_cell.length_c   1.000
_cell.angle_alpha   90.00
_cell.angle_beta   90.00
_cell.angle_gamma   90.00
#
_symmetry.space_group_name_H-M   'P 1'
#
loop_
_entity.id
_entity.type
_entity.pdbx_description
1 polymer ?
#
loop_
_entity_poly.entity_id
_entity_poly.type
_entity_poly.pdbx_seq_one_letter_code
_entity_poly.pdbx_strand_id
1 'polypeptide(L)'
;MEAITTQIYNHDTDIDVTHKINTIELDNWINHLKYIKNELANLIGLCGDDLSNKLDTENVLLKFQKKEDENDNLLNALHKYMSSRRNIVECEDTECDMIFITEHESYRRSYLYHLDKYRRLKDEFFSKVQGKFTLLNMKP
;
A
#
# COMPACT_ATOMS: atom_id res chain seq x y z
N MET A 1 8.97 18.59 18.93
CA MET A 1 7.75 17.93 18.41
C MET A 1 7.96 16.45 18.60
N GLU A 2 7.29 15.86 19.58
CA GLU A 2 7.50 14.46 19.96
C GLU A 2 6.70 13.51 19.06
N ALA A 3 7.36 12.47 18.58
CA ALA A 3 6.72 11.37 17.89
C ALA A 3 5.88 10.57 18.90
N ILE A 4 4.77 9.95 18.47
CA ILE A 4 4.05 8.98 19.27
C ILE A 4 5.04 7.85 19.59
N THR A 5 5.38 7.67 20.87
CA THR A 5 6.27 6.58 21.28
C THR A 5 5.58 5.24 21.02
N THR A 6 6.20 4.41 20.19
CA THR A 6 5.69 3.07 19.84
C THR A 6 6.21 1.99 20.78
N GLN A 7 7.04 2.36 21.77
CA GLN A 7 7.57 1.43 22.76
C GLN A 7 6.47 1.02 23.74
N ILE A 8 6.29 -0.29 23.89
CA ILE A 8 5.34 -0.88 24.84
C ILE A 8 6.00 -0.98 26.22
N TYR A 9 5.30 -0.51 27.25
CA TYR A 9 5.74 -0.54 28.65
C TYR A 9 4.79 -1.35 29.51
N ASN A 10 5.27 -1.83 30.66
CA ASN A 10 4.47 -2.65 31.58
C ASN A 10 3.27 -1.92 32.21
N HIS A 11 3.24 -0.58 32.13
CA HIS A 11 2.16 0.24 32.66
C HIS A 11 1.18 0.70 31.56
N ASP A 12 1.39 0.28 30.31
CA ASP A 12 0.45 0.55 29.24
C ASP A 12 -0.85 -0.23 29.48
N THR A 13 -1.96 0.43 29.24
CA THR A 13 -3.26 -0.23 29.15
C THR A 13 -3.39 -1.01 27.84
N ASP A 14 -4.37 -1.90 27.74
CA ASP A 14 -4.66 -2.61 26.48
C ASP A 14 -4.95 -1.64 25.31
N ILE A 15 -5.55 -0.47 25.62
CA ILE A 15 -5.84 0.59 24.65
C ILE A 15 -4.54 1.25 24.19
N ASP A 16 -3.63 1.60 25.11
CA ASP A 16 -2.32 2.17 24.78
C ASP A 16 -1.52 1.22 23.88
N VAL A 17 -1.48 -0.06 24.23
CA VAL A 17 -0.81 -1.11 23.43
C VAL A 17 -1.43 -1.18 22.04
N THR A 18 -2.76 -1.14 21.93
CA THR A 18 -3.48 -1.16 20.66
C THR A 18 -3.09 0.03 19.79
N HIS A 19 -3.06 1.25 20.34
CA HIS A 19 -2.65 2.44 19.59
C HIS A 19 -1.20 2.39 19.14
N LYS A 20 -0.29 1.87 19.98
CA LYS A 20 1.13 1.69 19.62
C LYS A 20 1.30 0.71 18.48
N ILE A 21 0.65 -0.45 18.56
CA ILE A 21 0.65 -1.46 17.48
C ILE A 21 0.08 -0.87 16.19
N ASN A 22 -1.06 -0.19 16.27
CA ASN A 22 -1.70 0.42 15.12
C ASN A 22 -0.80 1.50 14.49
N THR A 23 0.00 2.22 15.28
CA THR A 23 0.96 3.22 14.77
C THR A 23 2.09 2.54 13.99
N ILE A 24 2.69 1.48 14.55
CA ILE A 24 3.74 0.69 13.88
C ILE A 24 3.21 0.12 12.57
N GLU A 25 2.00 -0.42 12.61
CA GLU A 25 1.38 -1.04 11.46
C GLU A 25 1.08 -0.04 10.34
N LEU A 26 0.57 1.15 10.69
CA LEU A 26 0.31 2.21 9.72
C LEU A 26 1.61 2.68 9.04
N ASP A 27 2.71 2.80 9.79
CA ASP A 27 4.02 3.12 9.22
C ASP A 27 4.48 2.04 8.23
N ASN A 28 4.33 0.75 8.59
CA ASN A 28 4.63 -0.36 7.69
C ASN A 28 3.82 -0.30 6.39
N TRP A 29 2.52 0.00 6.47
CA TRP A 29 1.67 0.15 5.27
C TRP A 29 2.13 1.32 4.39
N ILE A 30 2.43 2.47 4.99
CA ILE A 30 2.94 3.65 4.28
C ILE A 30 4.24 3.32 3.56
N ASN A 31 5.18 2.67 4.24
CA ASN A 31 6.47 2.30 3.65
C ASN A 31 6.31 1.27 2.52
N HIS A 32 5.38 0.33 2.66
CA HIS A 32 5.07 -0.61 1.59
C HIS A 32 4.41 0.06 0.37
N LEU A 33 3.49 1.01 0.57
CA LEU A 33 2.88 1.76 -0.53
C LEU A 33 3.90 2.65 -1.25
N LYS A 34 4.90 3.20 -0.55
CA LYS A 34 6.04 3.89 -1.18
C LYS A 34 6.87 2.94 -2.04
N TYR A 35 7.12 1.73 -1.55
CA TYR A 35 7.79 0.69 -2.34
C TYR A 35 6.99 0.33 -3.59
N ILE A 36 5.68 0.08 -3.44
CA ILE A 36 4.77 -0.24 -4.56
C ILE A 36 4.75 0.89 -5.58
N LYS A 37 4.79 2.16 -5.16
CA LYS A 37 4.89 3.31 -6.07
C LYS A 37 6.14 3.21 -6.96
N ASN A 38 7.30 2.97 -6.37
CA ASN A 38 8.55 2.83 -7.12
C ASN A 38 8.50 1.59 -8.04
N GLU A 39 7.93 0.48 -7.57
CA GLU A 39 7.77 -0.73 -8.38
C GLU A 39 6.83 -0.49 -9.58
N LEU A 40 5.73 0.26 -9.39
CA LEU A 40 4.81 0.66 -10.45
C LEU A 40 5.48 1.56 -11.49
N ALA A 41 6.24 2.58 -11.07
CA ALA A 41 6.98 3.45 -11.97
C ALA A 41 7.95 2.64 -12.87
N ASN A 42 8.64 1.66 -12.30
CA ASN A 42 9.50 0.75 -13.06
C ASN A 42 8.71 -0.12 -14.04
N LEU A 43 7.58 -0.72 -13.62
CA LEU A 43 6.73 -1.55 -14.48
C LEU A 43 6.12 -0.75 -15.65
N ILE A 44 5.72 0.50 -15.39
CA ILE A 44 5.23 1.44 -16.39
C ILE A 44 6.34 1.77 -17.39
N GLY A 45 7.56 2.09 -16.91
CA GLY A 45 8.72 2.33 -17.76
C GLY A 45 9.06 1.14 -18.67
N LEU A 46 9.04 -0.08 -18.12
CA LEU A 46 9.23 -1.30 -18.91
C LEU A 46 8.19 -1.48 -20.01
N CYS A 47 6.93 -1.09 -19.75
CA CYS A 47 5.87 -1.13 -20.76
C CYS A 47 6.06 -0.05 -21.83
N GLY A 48 6.56 1.13 -21.46
CA GLY A 48 6.75 2.28 -22.35
C GLY A 48 7.92 2.17 -23.31
N ASP A 49 9.07 1.70 -22.84
CA ASP A 49 10.34 1.84 -23.58
C ASP A 49 10.69 0.64 -24.49
N ASP A 50 10.30 -0.59 -24.13
CA ASP A 50 10.87 -1.81 -24.77
C ASP A 50 9.85 -2.89 -25.19
N LEU A 51 8.66 -2.88 -24.59
CA LEU A 51 7.74 -4.02 -24.61
C LEU A 51 6.44 -3.78 -25.39
N SER A 52 6.04 -2.52 -25.58
CA SER A 52 4.78 -2.13 -26.25
C SER A 52 4.63 -2.74 -27.65
N ASN A 53 5.69 -2.68 -28.46
CA ASN A 53 5.69 -3.21 -29.83
C ASN A 53 5.69 -4.75 -29.92
N LYS A 54 6.00 -5.48 -28.84
CA LYS A 54 6.13 -6.95 -28.84
C LYS A 54 5.00 -7.65 -28.08
N LEU A 55 4.43 -6.99 -27.08
CA LEU A 55 3.58 -7.66 -26.10
C LEU A 55 2.10 -7.25 -26.10
N ASP A 56 1.66 -6.31 -26.94
CA ASP A 56 0.27 -5.78 -26.94
C ASP A 56 -0.16 -5.36 -25.52
N THR A 57 0.74 -4.60 -24.87
CA THR A 57 0.67 -4.27 -23.45
C THR A 57 -0.12 -3.01 -23.15
N GLU A 58 -0.73 -2.36 -24.15
CA GLU A 58 -1.42 -1.09 -23.99
C GLU A 58 -2.50 -1.16 -22.90
N ASN A 59 -3.27 -2.24 -22.87
CA ASN A 59 -4.26 -2.50 -21.81
C ASN A 59 -3.61 -2.66 -20.42
N VAL A 60 -2.44 -3.30 -20.34
CA VAL A 60 -1.73 -3.54 -19.08
C VAL A 60 -1.06 -2.27 -18.56
N LEU A 61 -0.51 -1.44 -19.46
CA LEU A 61 0.04 -0.13 -19.14
C LEU A 61 -1.03 0.77 -18.50
N LEU A 62 -2.21 0.86 -19.10
CA LEU A 62 -3.33 1.64 -18.55
C LEU A 62 -3.76 1.12 -17.17
N LYS A 63 -3.76 -0.21 -16.98
CA LYS A 63 -4.05 -0.81 -15.66
C LYS A 63 -2.99 -0.43 -14.61
N PHE A 64 -1.71 -0.39 -14.98
CA PHE A 64 -0.64 0.01 -14.06
C PHE A 64 -0.69 1.49 -13.72
N GLN A 65 -0.92 2.37 -14.70
CA GLN A 65 -1.10 3.81 -14.46
C GLN A 65 -2.29 4.08 -13.53
N LYS A 66 -3.43 3.43 -13.79
CA LYS A 66 -4.57 3.51 -12.87
C LYS A 66 -4.22 3.02 -11.46
N LYS A 67 -3.41 1.96 -11.36
CA LYS A 67 -2.98 1.41 -10.07
C LYS A 67 -2.02 2.34 -9.33
N GLU A 68 -1.21 3.10 -10.05
CA GLU A 68 -0.35 4.16 -9.52
C GLU A 68 -1.19 5.29 -8.91
N ASP A 69 -2.22 5.77 -9.62
CA ASP A 69 -3.15 6.77 -9.07
C ASP A 69 -3.86 6.27 -7.80
N GLU A 70 -4.36 5.03 -7.83
CA GLU A 70 -4.99 4.40 -6.66
C GLU A 70 -4.01 4.27 -5.48
N ASN A 71 -2.75 3.92 -5.74
CA ASN A 71 -1.70 3.83 -4.73
C ASN A 71 -1.40 5.18 -4.09
N ASP A 72 -1.27 6.23 -4.91
CA ASP A 72 -0.99 7.58 -4.44
C ASP A 72 -2.15 8.16 -3.63
N ASN A 73 -3.39 7.91 -4.04
CA ASN A 73 -4.57 8.29 -3.29
C ASN A 73 -4.60 7.64 -1.90
N LEU A 74 -4.35 6.33 -1.82
CA LEU A 74 -4.32 5.61 -0.55
C LEU A 74 -3.14 6.09 0.31
N LEU A 75 -1.94 6.24 -0.25
CA LEU A 75 -0.76 6.72 0.47
C LEU A 75 -1.00 8.11 1.07
N ASN A 76 -1.62 9.02 0.32
CA ASN A 76 -1.99 10.35 0.79
C ASN A 76 -3.01 10.29 1.94
N ALA A 77 -4.01 9.40 1.84
CA ALA A 77 -4.97 9.18 2.92
C ALA A 77 -4.30 8.65 4.20
N LEU A 78 -3.39 7.68 4.07
CA LEU A 78 -2.65 7.14 5.23
C LEU A 78 -1.72 8.16 5.87
N HIS A 79 -1.07 9.04 5.10
CA HIS A 79 -0.27 10.14 5.67
C HIS A 79 -1.13 11.15 6.44
N LYS A 80 -2.32 11.48 5.93
CA LYS A 80 -3.27 12.36 6.63
C LYS A 80 -3.75 11.72 7.93
N TYR A 81 -4.09 10.44 7.89
CA TYR A 81 -4.47 9.67 9.08
C TYR A 81 -3.32 9.57 10.09
N MET A 82 -2.11 9.25 9.66
CA MET A 82 -0.91 9.25 10.54
C MET A 82 -0.72 10.62 11.23
N SER A 83 -1.05 11.72 10.54
CA SER A 83 -0.98 13.05 11.11
C SER A 83 -2.09 13.33 12.13
N SER A 84 -3.33 12.88 11.87
CA SER A 84 -4.46 13.08 12.80
C SER A 84 -4.33 12.28 14.08
N ARG A 85 -3.64 11.13 14.04
CA ARG A 85 -3.38 10.28 15.22
C ARG A 85 -2.58 10.95 16.33
N ARG A 86 -1.93 12.08 16.07
CA ARG A 86 -1.30 12.89 17.13
C ARG A 86 -2.30 13.38 18.17
N ASN A 87 -3.58 13.48 17.80
CA ASN A 87 -4.65 13.94 18.67
C ASN A 87 -5.18 12.83 19.60
N ILE A 88 -4.70 11.59 19.49
CA ILE A 88 -5.09 10.50 20.41
C ILE A 88 -4.74 10.85 21.86
N VAL A 89 -3.66 11.61 22.09
CA VAL A 89 -3.27 12.09 23.43
C VAL A 89 -4.32 12.98 24.08
N GLU A 90 -5.25 13.55 23.30
CA GLU A 90 -6.34 14.40 23.78
C GLU A 90 -7.62 13.60 24.09
N CYS A 91 -7.64 12.28 23.85
CA CYS A 91 -8.79 11.45 24.20
C CYS A 91 -8.91 11.29 25.72
N GLU A 92 -10.06 11.67 26.28
CA GLU A 92 -10.36 11.58 27.71
C GLU A 92 -11.19 10.33 28.07
N ASP A 93 -11.76 9.66 27.06
CA ASP A 93 -12.59 8.49 27.22
C ASP A 93 -12.35 7.43 26.14
N THR A 94 -12.88 6.23 26.41
CA THR A 94 -12.78 5.09 25.49
C THR A 94 -13.56 5.31 24.19
N GLU A 95 -14.58 6.17 24.18
CA GLU A 95 -15.35 6.44 22.95
C GLU A 95 -14.48 7.14 21.91
N CYS A 96 -13.69 8.13 22.34
CA CYS A 96 -12.69 8.80 21.52
C CYS A 96 -11.63 7.82 20.98
N ASP A 97 -11.10 6.94 21.83
CA ASP A 97 -10.13 5.92 21.41
C ASP A 97 -10.69 4.98 20.33
N MET A 98 -11.93 4.55 20.51
CA MET A 98 -12.60 3.62 19.59
C MET A 98 -12.84 4.22 18.21
N ILE A 99 -12.97 5.55 18.08
CA ILE A 99 -13.03 6.22 16.78
C ILE A 99 -11.73 5.98 16.01
N PHE A 100 -10.57 6.22 16.62
CA PHE A 100 -9.27 6.01 15.98
C PHE A 100 -9.01 4.54 15.65
N ILE A 101 -9.40 3.61 16.54
CA ILE A 101 -9.27 2.17 16.31
C ILE A 101 -10.14 1.72 15.13
N THR A 102 -11.39 2.19 15.07
CA THR A 102 -12.32 1.85 13.99
C THR A 102 -11.85 2.43 12.65
N GLU A 103 -11.34 3.66 12.67
CA GLU A 103 -10.75 4.29 11.49
C GLU A 103 -9.51 3.51 11.01
N HIS A 104 -8.63 3.07 11.92
CA HIS A 104 -7.47 2.22 11.58
C HIS A 104 -7.90 0.96 10.83
N GLU A 105 -8.94 0.27 11.32
CA GLU A 105 -9.46 -0.94 10.69
C GLU A 105 -10.13 -0.70 9.32
N SER A 106 -10.65 0.50 9.08
CA SER A 106 -11.08 0.92 7.74
C SER A 106 -9.89 1.02 6.78
N TYR A 107 -8.80 1.65 7.21
CA TYR A 107 -7.57 1.74 6.42
C TYR A 107 -6.88 0.40 6.23
N ARG A 108 -6.89 -0.48 7.24
CA ARG A 108 -6.40 -1.87 7.13
C ARG A 108 -7.04 -2.59 5.95
N ARG A 109 -8.37 -2.55 5.88
CA ARG A 109 -9.14 -3.20 4.80
C ARG A 109 -8.82 -2.60 3.44
N SER A 110 -8.72 -1.28 3.36
CA SER A 110 -8.37 -0.56 2.13
C SER A 110 -6.97 -0.93 1.63
N TYR A 111 -6.00 -0.98 2.54
CA TYR A 111 -4.63 -1.39 2.24
C TYR A 111 -4.53 -2.85 1.78
N LEU A 112 -5.16 -3.79 2.49
CA LEU A 112 -5.15 -5.21 2.11
C LEU A 112 -5.81 -5.44 0.76
N TYR A 113 -6.92 -4.76 0.49
CA TYR A 113 -7.60 -4.82 -0.81
C TYR A 113 -6.71 -4.27 -1.93
N HIS A 114 -6.08 -3.10 -1.73
CA HIS A 114 -5.15 -2.53 -2.70
C HIS A 114 -3.99 -3.47 -2.99
N LEU A 115 -3.40 -4.05 -1.95
CA LEU A 115 -2.26 -4.98 -2.05
C LEU A 115 -2.62 -6.24 -2.86
N ASP A 116 -3.77 -6.87 -2.59
CA ASP A 116 -4.23 -8.02 -3.37
C ASP A 116 -4.42 -7.66 -4.85
N LYS A 117 -5.08 -6.53 -5.14
CA LYS A 117 -5.32 -6.08 -6.51
C LYS A 117 -4.02 -5.74 -7.25
N TYR A 118 -3.08 -5.10 -6.56
CA TYR A 118 -1.77 -4.81 -7.11
C TYR A 118 -1.01 -6.10 -7.47
N ARG A 119 -0.96 -7.07 -6.54
CA ARG A 119 -0.30 -8.36 -6.76
C ARG A 119 -0.89 -9.11 -7.95
N ARG A 120 -2.21 -9.22 -8.03
CA ARG A 120 -2.88 -9.89 -9.17
C ARG A 120 -2.55 -9.24 -10.52
N LEU A 121 -2.49 -7.91 -10.56
CA LEU A 121 -2.11 -7.20 -11.78
C LEU A 121 -0.65 -7.50 -12.16
N LYS A 122 0.25 -7.54 -11.17
CA LYS A 122 1.64 -7.90 -11.36
C LYS A 122 1.80 -9.35 -11.86
N ASP A 123 1.06 -10.28 -11.28
CA ASP A 123 1.07 -11.68 -11.69
C ASP A 123 0.49 -11.87 -13.11
N GLU A 124 -0.58 -11.14 -13.47
CA GLU A 124 -1.13 -11.12 -14.84
C GLU A 124 -0.07 -10.66 -15.85
N PHE A 125 0.65 -9.60 -15.52
CA PHE A 125 1.73 -9.09 -16.36
C PHE A 125 2.84 -10.12 -16.54
N PHE A 126 3.40 -10.66 -15.45
CA PHE A 126 4.50 -11.62 -15.54
C PHE A 126 4.09 -12.92 -16.25
N SER A 127 2.86 -13.39 -16.05
CA SER A 127 2.35 -14.57 -16.77
C SER A 127 2.32 -14.35 -18.28
N LYS A 128 1.89 -13.16 -18.73
CA LYS A 128 1.89 -12.79 -20.16
C LYS A 128 3.31 -12.68 -20.71
N VAL A 129 4.21 -12.05 -19.96
CA VAL A 129 5.62 -11.86 -20.34
C VAL A 129 6.33 -13.21 -20.47
N GLN A 130 6.24 -14.08 -19.46
CA GLN A 130 6.83 -15.43 -19.49
C GLN A 130 6.26 -16.28 -20.62
N GLY A 131 4.94 -16.27 -20.82
CA GLY A 131 4.29 -17.00 -21.91
C GLY A 131 4.85 -16.61 -23.29
N LYS A 132 5.08 -15.32 -23.54
CA LYS A 132 5.68 -14.88 -24.81
C LYS A 132 7.16 -15.20 -24.95
N PHE A 133 7.95 -15.14 -23.87
CA PHE A 133 9.34 -15.58 -23.93
C PHE A 133 9.46 -17.07 -24.28
N THR A 134 8.61 -17.93 -23.71
CA THR A 134 8.55 -19.35 -24.06
C THR A 134 8.21 -19.55 -25.55
N LEU A 135 7.25 -18.79 -26.08
CA LEU A 135 6.87 -18.86 -27.50
C LEU A 135 7.97 -18.35 -28.46
N LEU A 136 8.72 -17.33 -28.07
CA LEU A 136 9.84 -16.81 -28.87
C LEU A 136 11.02 -17.81 -28.93
N ASN A 137 11.27 -18.54 -27.84
CA ASN A 137 12.33 -19.55 -27.76
C ASN A 137 11.97 -20.88 -28.44
N MET A 138 10.72 -21.06 -28.90
CA MET A 138 10.25 -22.26 -29.61
C MET A 138 10.16 -22.06 -31.14
N LYS A 139 10.51 -20.88 -31.67
CA LYS A 139 10.59 -20.70 -33.12
C LYS A 139 11.87 -21.38 -33.66
N PRO A 140 11.76 -22.31 -34.65
CA PRO A 140 12.89 -23.02 -35.23
C PRO A 140 13.81 -22.09 -36.04
#